data_AF-A0A2W7B2M6-F1
#
_entry.id   AF-A0A2W7B2M6-F1
#
_cell.length_a   1.000
_cell.length_b   1.000
_cell.length_c   1.000
_cell.angle_alpha   90.00
_cell.angle_beta   90.00
_cell.angle_gamma   90.00
#
_symmetry.space_group_name_H-M   'P 1'
#
loop_
_entity.id
_entity.type
_entity.pdbx_description
1 polymer ?
#
loop_
_entity_poly.entity_id
_entity_poly.type
_entity_poly.pdbx_seq_one_letter_code
_entity_poly.pdbx_strand_id
1 'polypeptide(L)' 'MSFKELIKAELELIPEQELQKLYNIIKDWRKHNQENQDDLGALLANCEISTGIPDLSYQHDHYLHGTPKREIE' A
#
# COMPACT_ATOMS: atom_id res chain seq x y z
N MET A 1 -5.79 -0.72 33.07
CA MET A 1 -5.66 -1.95 32.27
C MET A 1 -5.34 -1.57 30.84
N SER A 2 -4.39 -2.26 30.23
CA SER A 2 -4.07 -2.15 28.81
C SER A 2 -5.14 -2.84 27.97
N PHE A 3 -5.43 -2.34 26.78
CA PHE A 3 -6.39 -2.95 25.86
C PHE A 3 -6.03 -4.43 25.54
N LYS A 4 -4.74 -4.78 25.58
CA LYS A 4 -4.27 -6.17 25.45
C LYS A 4 -4.70 -7.07 26.59
N GLU A 5 -4.84 -6.53 27.80
CA GLU A 5 -5.26 -7.28 28.98
C GLU A 5 -6.76 -7.57 28.92
N LEU A 6 -7.56 -6.61 28.43
CA LEU A 6 -8.99 -6.79 28.20
C LEU A 6 -9.26 -7.86 27.14
N ILE A 7 -8.50 -7.84 26.03
CA ILE A 7 -8.62 -8.89 25.00
C ILE A 7 -8.29 -10.27 25.57
N LYS A 8 -7.26 -10.39 26.41
CA LYS A 8 -6.90 -11.68 27.02
C LYS A 8 -8.00 -12.23 27.93
N ALA A 9 -8.58 -11.38 28.77
CA ALA A 9 -9.67 -11.76 29.65
C ALA A 9 -10.88 -12.27 28.86
N GLU A 10 -11.22 -11.60 27.75
CA GLU A 10 -12.36 -12.00 26.93
C GLU A 10 -12.11 -13.29 26.14
N LEU A 11 -10.86 -13.53 25.72
CA LEU A 11 -10.49 -14.78 25.02
C LEU A 11 -10.58 -16.02 25.93
N GLU A 12 -10.41 -15.88 27.24
CA GLU A 12 -10.56 -16.99 28.20
C GLU A 12 -12.03 -17.43 28.37
N LEU A 13 -12.98 -16.55 28.06
CA LEU A 13 -14.42 -16.81 28.18
C LEU A 13 -15.02 -17.42 26.91
N ILE A 14 -14.28 -17.42 25.80
CA ILE A 14 -14.77 -17.88 24.49
C ILE A 14 -14.45 -19.37 24.30
N PRO A 15 -15.40 -20.18 23.79
CA PRO A 15 -15.16 -21.58 23.50
C PRO A 15 -14.16 -21.78 22.35
N GLU A 16 -13.39 -22.87 22.42
CA GLU A 16 -12.27 -23.17 21.49
C GLU A 16 -12.67 -23.16 20.00
N GLN A 17 -13.91 -23.55 19.69
CA GLN A 17 -14.45 -23.54 18.33
C GLN A 17 -14.57 -22.13 17.74
N GLU A 18 -14.91 -21.15 18.57
CA GLU A 18 -15.00 -19.75 18.15
C GLU A 18 -13.62 -19.09 18.10
N LEU A 19 -12.72 -19.47 19.01
CA LEU A 19 -11.31 -19.08 18.94
C LEU A 19 -10.65 -19.54 17.64
N GLN A 20 -10.97 -20.74 17.17
CA GLN A 20 -10.42 -21.26 15.92
C GLN A 20 -10.93 -20.48 14.70
N LYS A 21 -12.21 -20.08 14.69
CA LYS A 21 -12.75 -19.17 13.65
C LYS A 21 -12.05 -17.82 13.69
N LEU A 22 -11.92 -17.22 14.87
CA LEU A 22 -11.25 -15.93 15.05
C LEU A 22 -9.78 -15.99 14.60
N TYR A 23 -9.07 -17.07 14.93
CA TYR A 23 -7.70 -17.29 14.49
C TYR A 23 -7.57 -17.32 12.97
N ASN A 24 -8.46 -18.04 12.29
CA ASN A 24 -8.46 -18.11 10.83
C ASN A 24 -8.72 -16.74 10.19
N ILE A 25 -9.68 -15.97 10.72
CA ILE A 25 -9.97 -14.60 10.25
C ILE A 25 -8.74 -13.70 10.40
N ILE A 26 -8.07 -13.73 11.56
CA ILE A 26 -6.86 -12.92 11.80
C ILE A 26 -5.72 -13.36 10.87
N LYS A 27 -5.58 -14.67 10.64
CA LYS A 27 -4.57 -15.24 9.75
C LYS A 27 -4.79 -14.80 8.30
N ASP A 28 -6.01 -14.88 7.82
CA ASP A 28 -6.38 -14.47 6.46
C ASP A 28 -6.19 -12.96 6.28
N TRP A 29 -6.60 -12.16 7.27
CA TRP A 29 -6.37 -10.71 7.27
C TRP A 29 -4.88 -10.34 7.21
N ARG A 30 -4.03 -11.02 8.00
CA ARG A 30 -2.58 -10.80 7.95
C ARG A 30 -2.01 -11.18 6.60
N LYS A 31 -2.43 -12.32 6.03
CA LYS A 31 -1.97 -12.79 4.73
C LYS A 31 -2.31 -11.80 3.62
N HIS A 32 -3.56 -11.33 3.58
CA HIS A 32 -3.98 -10.34 2.60
C HIS A 32 -3.26 -8.99 2.75
N ASN A 33 -3.00 -8.53 3.98
CA ASN A 33 -2.25 -7.28 4.17
C ASN A 33 -0.76 -7.41 3.78
N GLN A 34 -0.16 -8.59 3.90
CA GLN A 34 1.21 -8.82 3.40
C GLN A 34 1.26 -8.87 1.88
N GLU A 35 0.29 -9.49 1.22
CA GLU A 35 0.29 -9.62 -0.25
C GLU A 35 0.00 -8.28 -0.95
N ASN A 36 -0.86 -7.42 -0.39
CA ASN A 36 -1.26 -6.16 -1.05
C ASN A 36 -0.27 -5.00 -0.89
N GLN A 37 0.77 -5.11 -0.06
CA GLN A 37 1.72 -4.01 0.16
C GLN A 37 2.67 -3.77 -1.01
N ASP A 38 2.96 -4.79 -1.81
CA ASP A 38 3.91 -4.70 -2.93
C ASP A 38 3.25 -4.57 -4.32
N ASP A 39 1.95 -4.86 -4.44
CA ASP A 39 1.27 -4.87 -5.75
C ASP A 39 1.18 -3.49 -6.39
N LEU A 40 0.93 -2.42 -5.61
CA LEU A 40 0.85 -1.07 -6.17
C LEU A 40 2.22 -0.55 -6.63
N GLY A 41 3.27 -0.82 -5.86
CA GLY A 41 4.64 -0.44 -6.22
C GLY A 41 5.13 -1.17 -7.47
N ALA A 42 4.87 -2.48 -7.54
CA ALA A 42 5.19 -3.29 -8.71
C ALA A 42 4.38 -2.88 -9.95
N LEU A 43 3.09 -2.56 -9.79
CA LEU A 43 2.26 -2.04 -10.88
C LEU A 43 2.81 -0.71 -11.41
N LEU A 44 3.11 0.24 -10.52
CA LEU A 44 3.66 1.54 -10.91
C LEU A 44 5.02 1.41 -11.61
N ALA A 45 5.89 0.53 -11.11
CA ALA A 45 7.17 0.22 -11.75
C ALA A 45 6.99 -0.40 -13.15
N ASN A 46 6.01 -1.28 -13.34
CA ASN A 46 5.69 -1.85 -14.65
C ASN A 46 5.03 -0.84 -15.60
N CYS A 47 4.33 0.16 -15.06
CA CYS A 47 3.74 1.25 -15.83
C CYS A 47 4.74 2.39 -16.11
N GLU A 48 5.94 2.35 -15.53
CA GLU A 48 6.97 3.36 -15.73
C GLU A 48 7.50 3.27 -17.17
N ILE A 49 7.11 4.25 -18.00
CA ILE A 49 7.63 4.37 -19.36
C ILE A 49 8.98 5.08 -19.27
N SER A 50 10.05 4.43 -19.73
CA SER A 50 11.35 5.08 -19.87
C SER A 50 11.27 6.14 -20.98
N THR A 51 11.06 7.38 -20.58
CA THR A 51 10.92 8.52 -21.50
C THR A 51 12.26 9.18 -21.83
N GLY A 52 13.33 8.83 -21.10
CA GLY A 52 14.64 9.50 -21.19
C GLY A 52 14.63 10.94 -20.66
N ILE A 53 13.52 11.38 -20.06
CA ILE A 53 13.36 12.72 -19.51
C ILE A 53 13.31 12.58 -17.98
N PRO A 54 14.26 13.18 -17.23
CA PRO A 54 14.37 13.00 -15.78
C PRO A 54 13.21 13.63 -15.01
N ASP A 55 12.58 14.67 -15.57
CA ASP A 55 11.39 15.28 -15.02
C ASP A 55 10.44 15.66 -16.17
N LEU A 56 9.34 14.91 -16.31
CA LEU A 56 8.34 15.20 -17.33
C LEU A 56 7.78 16.61 -17.13
N SER A 57 7.53 17.00 -15.86
CA SER A 57 7.04 18.32 -15.42
C SER A 57 7.83 19.48 -16.03
N TYR A 58 9.14 19.28 -16.21
CA TYR A 58 10.08 20.30 -16.66
C TYR A 58 9.73 20.89 -18.04
N GLN A 59 9.07 20.11 -18.91
CA GLN A 59 8.67 20.57 -20.24
C GLN A 59 7.17 20.90 -20.37
N HIS A 60 6.35 20.62 -19.35
CA HIS A 60 4.89 20.82 -19.46
C HIS A 60 4.49 22.29 -19.57
N ASP A 61 5.26 23.22 -19.00
CA ASP A 61 4.98 24.67 -19.14
C ASP A 61 4.94 25.10 -20.61
N HIS A 62 5.76 24.51 -21.48
CA HIS A 62 5.74 24.80 -22.92
C HIS A 62 4.39 24.41 -23.54
N TYR A 63 3.88 23.23 -23.19
CA TYR A 63 2.63 22.70 -23.75
C TYR A 63 1.38 23.27 -23.09
N LEU A 64 1.45 23.66 -21.82
CA LEU A 64 0.33 24.23 -21.05
C LEU A 64 0.20 25.75 -21.20
N HIS A 65 1.33 26.44 -21.30
CA HIS A 65 1.39 27.91 -21.23
C HIS A 65 2.08 28.54 -22.45
N GLY A 66 2.57 27.75 -23.41
CA GLY A 66 3.19 28.27 -24.63
C GLY A 66 4.55 28.92 -24.39
N THR A 67 5.20 28.67 -23.25
CA THR A 67 6.53 29.22 -22.95
C THR A 67 7.61 28.56 -23.80
N PRO A 68 8.76 29.20 -24.07
CA PRO A 68 9.85 28.56 -24.82
C PRO A 68 10.28 27.23 -24.18
N LYS A 69 10.62 26.23 -25.01
CA LYS A 69 11.06 24.92 -24.53
C LYS A 69 12.38 25.07 -23.77
N ARG A 70 12.46 24.54 -22.55
CA ARG A 70 13.67 24.56 -21.72
C ARG A 70 14.74 23.65 -22.32
N GLU A 71 15.99 24.09 -22.30
CA GLU A 71 17.13 23.29 -22.77
C GLU A 71 17.41 22.17 -21.77
N ILE A 72 17.73 20.97 -22.28
CA ILE A 72 18.10 19.81 -21.47
C ILE A 72 19.63 19.88 -21.32
N GLU A 73 20.14 20.09 -20.10
CA GLU A 73 21.59 20.02 -19.79
C GLU A 73 22.10 18.57 -19.76
#